data_AF-A0A2N5VLZ6-F1
#
_entry.id   AF-A0A2N5VLZ6-F1
#
_cell.length_a   1.000
_cell.length_b   1.000
_cell.length_c   1.000
_cell.angle_alpha   90.00
_cell.angle_beta   90.00
_cell.angle_gamma   90.00
#
_symmetry.space_group_name_H-M   'P 1'
#
loop_
_entity.id
_entity.type
_entity.pdbx_description
1 polymer ?
#
loop_
_entity_poly.entity_id
_entity_poly.type
_entity_poly.pdbx_seq_one_letter_code
_entity_poly.pdbx_strand_id
1 'polypeptide(L)'
;MSLVSELGGLEESFKKLNCLANSTTDGNKPIVTTENQIIYKRPDVPQNQLFHSFLCIDFESTCINADDPTLNNPCQLTREQLTWLYPNEIIEWPVILLQWRISESGNWELYEADRYRHFVRPVWRPILSQFCMDLTGISQDQVDGAMTLDQVLKDFDENFVKPHKLFTPENRTIWVTDGPWDFRDHFVKSTFLARIDLNCLPRYLRSL
;
A
#
# COMPACT_ATOMS: atom_id res chain seq x y z
N MET A 1 -7.33 18.80 21.09
CA MET A 1 -6.83 17.70 20.25
C MET A 1 -5.83 16.92 21.07
N SER A 2 -6.19 15.72 21.53
CA SER A 2 -5.34 14.90 22.39
C SER A 2 -4.48 14.00 21.51
N LEU A 3 -3.15 14.13 21.61
CA LEU A 3 -2.22 13.15 21.07
C LEU A 3 -2.35 11.88 21.91
N VAL A 4 -2.90 10.81 21.32
CA VAL A 4 -2.86 9.48 21.92
C VAL A 4 -1.42 8.97 21.79
N SER A 5 -0.73 8.99 22.93
CA SER A 5 0.65 8.56 23.13
C SER A 5 0.69 7.20 23.82
N GLU A 6 0.04 6.19 23.23
CA GLU A 6 0.09 4.83 23.78
C GLU A 6 0.76 3.84 22.83
N LEU A 7 1.92 3.35 23.30
CA LEU A 7 2.90 2.44 22.73
C LEU A 7 2.41 0.98 22.54
N GLY A 8 1.10 0.73 22.43
CA GLY A 8 0.53 -0.63 22.40
C GLY A 8 0.20 -1.20 21.02
N GLY A 9 0.68 -0.61 19.92
CA GLY A 9 0.09 -0.83 18.60
C GLY A 9 0.69 -1.90 17.67
N LEU A 10 1.81 -2.53 18.04
CA LEU A 10 2.70 -3.20 17.08
C LEU A 10 2.75 -4.74 17.15
N GLU A 11 1.88 -5.42 17.90
CA GLU A 11 1.94 -6.90 18.01
C GLU A 11 0.93 -7.71 17.16
N GLU A 12 0.15 -7.07 16.28
CA GLU A 12 -0.82 -7.78 15.44
C GLU A 12 -0.60 -7.51 13.95
N SER A 13 0.49 -8.03 13.39
CA SER A 13 0.57 -8.32 11.95
C SER A 13 -0.22 -9.60 11.65
N PHE A 14 -1.21 -9.50 10.74
CA PHE A 14 -1.83 -10.56 9.92
C PHE A 14 -2.10 -11.96 10.52
N LYS A 15 -2.28 -12.12 11.84
CA LYS A 15 -2.56 -13.43 12.46
C LYS A 15 -3.89 -14.07 12.02
N LYS A 16 -4.78 -13.33 11.34
CA LYS A 16 -6.14 -13.77 10.98
C LYS A 16 -6.39 -14.02 9.48
N LEU A 17 -5.39 -13.87 8.61
CA LEU A 17 -5.55 -14.22 7.18
C LEU A 17 -5.42 -15.74 6.90
N ASN A 18 -5.10 -16.56 7.90
CA ASN A 18 -4.77 -17.98 7.71
C ASN A 18 -5.93 -18.97 7.94
N CYS A 19 -7.18 -18.51 8.05
CA CYS A 19 -8.32 -19.43 8.16
C CYS A 19 -8.97 -19.68 6.81
N LEU A 20 -8.26 -20.30 5.86
CA LEU A 20 -8.79 -21.08 4.72
C LEU A 20 -7.66 -21.82 3.96
N ALA A 21 -6.87 -22.65 4.66
CA ALA A 21 -6.06 -23.69 4.02
C ALA A 21 -5.77 -24.83 5.02
N ASN A 22 -6.37 -26.00 4.80
CA ASN A 22 -6.15 -27.20 5.61
C ASN A 22 -4.92 -27.99 5.13
N SER A 23 -3.99 -28.21 6.08
CA SER A 23 -3.16 -29.39 6.37
C SER A 23 -2.53 -30.24 5.25
N THR A 24 -1.21 -30.43 5.31
CA THR A 24 -0.56 -31.73 5.66
C THR A 24 0.93 -31.55 6.00
N THR A 25 1.41 -32.48 6.83
CA THR A 25 2.70 -32.60 7.54
C THR A 25 3.89 -32.92 6.63
N ASP A 26 5.12 -32.49 6.96
CA ASP A 26 6.14 -33.30 7.67
C ASP A 26 7.50 -32.55 7.69
N GLY A 27 8.35 -32.91 8.64
CA GLY A 27 9.51 -32.13 9.08
C GLY A 27 10.71 -32.10 8.14
N ASN A 28 11.52 -31.06 8.32
CA ASN A 28 12.98 -31.14 8.32
C ASN A 28 13.57 -29.85 8.90
N LYS A 29 14.30 -29.98 10.02
CA LYS A 29 15.23 -28.94 10.49
C LYS A 29 16.48 -28.99 9.62
N PRO A 30 17.07 -27.84 9.31
CA PRO A 30 18.52 -27.74 9.36
C PRO A 30 19.00 -26.53 10.19
N ILE A 31 19.82 -26.87 11.19
CA ILE A 31 21.17 -26.36 11.44
C ILE A 31 21.37 -24.84 11.31
N VAL A 32 21.51 -24.21 12.48
CA VAL A 32 22.09 -22.88 12.71
C VAL A 32 23.52 -22.83 12.18
N THR A 33 23.84 -21.81 11.38
CA THR A 33 25.20 -21.27 11.24
C THR A 33 25.16 -19.75 11.40
N THR A 34 26.19 -19.24 12.06
CA THR A 34 26.34 -17.93 12.70
C THR A 34 26.74 -16.80 11.74
N GLU A 35 26.37 -15.57 12.14
CA GLU A 35 26.99 -14.28 11.76
C GLU A 35 26.75 -13.72 10.35
N ASN A 36 25.59 -13.06 10.19
CA ASN A 36 25.42 -11.84 9.39
C ASN A 36 24.29 -11.02 10.04
N GLN A 37 24.53 -10.46 11.23
CA GLN A 37 23.61 -9.46 11.78
C GLN A 37 23.80 -8.18 10.99
N ILE A 38 22.92 -7.91 10.02
CA ILE A 38 22.77 -6.58 9.45
C ILE A 38 22.43 -5.66 10.62
N ILE A 39 23.41 -4.87 11.06
CA ILE A 39 23.20 -3.86 12.10
C ILE A 39 22.28 -2.82 11.50
N TYR A 40 21.00 -2.90 11.87
CA TYR A 40 20.04 -1.87 11.52
C TYR A 40 20.48 -0.57 12.18
N LYS A 41 20.99 0.38 11.39
CA LYS A 41 21.24 1.74 11.84
C LYS A 41 19.93 2.51 11.75
N ARG A 42 19.49 3.09 12.86
CA ARG A 42 18.36 4.02 12.88
C ARG A 42 18.62 5.16 11.86
N PRO A 43 17.64 5.53 11.01
CA PRO A 43 17.84 6.63 10.09
C PRO A 43 18.07 7.94 10.85
N ASP A 44 19.06 8.71 10.42
CA ASP A 44 19.36 10.02 10.98
C ASP A 44 18.29 11.03 10.52
N VAL A 45 18.01 12.08 11.30
CA VAL A 45 17.00 13.11 10.96
C VAL A 45 17.51 14.52 11.29
N PRO A 46 17.06 15.56 10.56
CA PRO A 46 17.31 16.95 10.92
C PRO A 46 16.74 17.29 12.30
N GLN A 47 17.30 18.34 12.92
CA GLN A 47 16.75 18.88 14.16
C GLN A 47 15.28 19.29 13.96
N ASN A 48 14.42 18.95 14.93
CA ASN A 48 12.97 19.21 14.94
C ASN A 48 12.14 18.41 13.92
N GLN A 49 12.73 17.50 13.15
CA GLN A 49 11.95 16.58 12.32
C GLN A 49 11.43 15.40 13.15
N LEU A 50 10.13 15.13 13.04
CA LEU A 50 9.47 14.03 13.75
C LEU A 50 9.65 12.70 13.01
N PHE A 51 9.55 12.70 11.69
CA PHE A 51 9.54 11.48 10.89
C PHE A 51 10.90 11.17 10.29
N HIS A 52 11.29 9.90 10.39
CA HIS A 52 12.53 9.39 9.83
C HIS A 52 12.35 8.97 8.38
N SER A 53 11.15 8.45 8.07
CA SER A 53 10.79 7.91 6.77
C SER A 53 9.46 8.49 6.29
N PHE A 54 9.36 8.71 4.99
CA PHE A 54 8.16 9.16 4.31
C PHE A 54 7.84 8.14 3.21
N LEU A 55 6.62 7.62 3.20
CA LEU A 55 6.15 6.72 2.16
C LEU A 55 5.27 7.49 1.19
N CYS A 56 5.84 7.88 0.06
CA CYS A 56 5.10 8.49 -1.02
C CYS A 56 4.36 7.41 -1.80
N ILE A 57 3.05 7.57 -1.95
CA ILE A 57 2.17 6.61 -2.63
C ILE A 57 1.18 7.37 -3.52
N ASP A 58 0.92 6.79 -4.68
CA ASP A 58 0.01 7.31 -5.71
C ASP A 58 -0.62 6.10 -6.40
N PHE A 59 -1.84 5.73 -6.03
CA PHE A 59 -2.48 4.53 -6.54
C PHE A 59 -3.01 4.75 -7.95
N GLU A 60 -2.68 3.85 -8.86
CA GLU A 60 -3.50 3.69 -10.06
C GLU A 60 -4.69 2.80 -9.75
N SER A 61 -5.86 3.13 -10.32
CA SER A 61 -7.09 2.38 -10.11
C SER A 61 -7.92 2.26 -11.37
N THR A 62 -8.79 1.23 -11.41
CA THR A 62 -9.77 1.09 -12.48
C THR A 62 -10.61 2.35 -12.60
N CYS A 63 -10.83 2.80 -13.83
CA CYS A 63 -11.63 3.98 -14.12
C CYS A 63 -12.39 3.82 -15.44
N ILE A 64 -13.28 4.77 -15.71
CA ILE A 64 -14.09 4.86 -16.93
C ILE A 64 -14.11 6.31 -17.40
N ASN A 65 -14.43 6.50 -18.68
CA ASN A 65 -14.78 7.82 -19.18
C ASN A 65 -16.24 8.12 -18.81
N ALA A 66 -16.47 9.04 -17.87
CA ALA A 66 -17.81 9.46 -17.45
C ALA A 66 -18.57 10.24 -18.54
N ASP A 67 -17.87 10.73 -19.57
CA ASP A 67 -18.44 11.42 -20.73
C ASP A 67 -18.77 10.47 -21.90
N ASP A 68 -18.48 9.16 -21.78
CA ASP A 68 -18.78 8.20 -22.83
C ASP A 68 -20.31 7.97 -22.94
N PRO A 69 -20.95 8.36 -24.06
CA PRO A 69 -22.39 8.21 -24.24
C PRO A 69 -22.82 6.74 -24.40
N THR A 70 -21.88 5.83 -24.62
CA THR A 70 -22.11 4.38 -24.77
C THR A 70 -21.90 3.62 -23.47
N LEU A 71 -21.45 4.30 -22.41
CA LEU A 71 -21.22 3.71 -21.11
C LEU A 71 -22.49 3.04 -20.57
N ASN A 72 -22.38 1.76 -20.19
CA ASN A 72 -23.46 1.05 -19.51
C ASN A 72 -23.67 1.64 -18.09
N ASN A 73 -24.63 2.56 -17.97
CA ASN A 73 -25.00 3.25 -16.74
C ASN A 73 -26.41 2.85 -16.27
N PRO A 74 -26.59 1.62 -15.75
CA PRO A 74 -27.91 1.11 -15.37
C PRO A 74 -28.54 1.90 -14.21
N CYS A 75 -27.72 2.55 -13.39
CA CYS A 75 -28.15 3.38 -12.27
C CYS A 75 -28.51 4.82 -12.69
N GLN A 76 -28.38 5.18 -13.97
CA GLN A 76 -28.68 6.51 -14.52
C GLN A 76 -28.01 7.66 -13.74
N LEU A 77 -26.77 7.43 -13.28
CA LEU A 77 -26.00 8.42 -12.55
C LEU A 77 -25.62 9.60 -13.46
N THR A 78 -25.59 10.81 -12.90
CA THR A 78 -25.04 11.98 -13.59
C THR A 78 -23.54 11.81 -13.83
N ARG A 79 -22.98 12.61 -14.75
CA ARG A 79 -21.52 12.65 -14.99
C ARG A 79 -20.73 12.86 -13.69
N GLU A 80 -21.15 13.84 -12.89
CA GLU A 80 -20.51 14.15 -11.61
C GLU A 80 -20.61 13.00 -10.61
N GLN A 81 -21.76 12.33 -10.55
CA GLN A 81 -21.92 11.13 -9.73
C GLN A 81 -21.03 9.99 -10.21
N LEU A 82 -20.89 9.76 -11.52
CA LEU A 82 -19.99 8.75 -12.06
C LEU A 82 -18.54 9.04 -11.71
N THR A 83 -18.09 10.29 -11.82
CA THR A 83 -16.73 10.69 -11.47
C THR A 83 -16.36 10.33 -10.02
N TRP A 84 -17.29 10.52 -9.07
CA TRP A 84 -16.99 10.33 -7.65
C TRP A 84 -17.40 8.96 -7.09
N LEU A 85 -18.50 8.39 -7.59
CA LEU A 85 -19.08 7.14 -7.08
C LEU A 85 -18.64 5.91 -7.86
N TYR A 86 -17.81 6.06 -8.90
CA TYR A 86 -17.27 4.89 -9.59
C TYR A 86 -16.55 3.97 -8.59
N PRO A 87 -16.83 2.65 -8.61
CA PRO A 87 -16.20 1.66 -7.74
C PRO A 87 -14.78 1.35 -8.22
N ASN A 88 -13.88 2.32 -8.05
CA ASN A 88 -12.47 2.16 -8.36
C ASN A 88 -11.87 1.00 -7.55
N GLU A 89 -11.11 0.14 -8.22
CA GLU A 89 -10.27 -0.89 -7.62
C GLU A 89 -8.81 -0.55 -7.92
N ILE A 90 -7.93 -0.55 -6.92
CA ILE A 90 -6.49 -0.34 -7.10
C ILE A 90 -5.93 -1.39 -8.06
N ILE A 91 -5.17 -0.94 -9.06
CA ILE A 91 -4.48 -1.76 -10.07
C ILE A 91 -2.96 -1.56 -10.07
N GLU A 92 -2.45 -0.56 -9.35
CA GLU A 92 -1.03 -0.41 -9.06
C GLU A 92 -0.82 0.04 -7.61
N TRP A 93 0.16 -0.56 -6.94
CA TRP A 93 0.61 -0.20 -5.59
C TRP A 93 2.07 0.27 -5.64
N PRO A 94 2.35 1.54 -5.99
CA PRO A 94 3.70 2.07 -6.01
C PRO A 94 4.01 2.85 -4.72
N VAL A 95 5.09 2.49 -4.04
CA VAL A 95 5.57 3.17 -2.84
C VAL A 95 7.02 3.58 -3.04
N ILE A 96 7.32 4.84 -2.78
CA ILE A 96 8.68 5.36 -2.70
C ILE A 96 9.00 5.65 -1.24
N LEU A 97 10.03 5.00 -0.71
CA LEU A 97 10.55 5.30 0.61
C LEU A 97 11.58 6.43 0.51
N LEU A 98 11.23 7.58 1.09
CA LEU A 98 12.15 8.70 1.26
C LEU A 98 12.69 8.74 2.69
N GLN A 99 13.98 8.98 2.82
CA GLN A 99 14.66 9.18 4.10
C GLN A 99 15.61 10.37 4.02
N TRP A 100 16.09 10.82 5.17
CA TRP A 100 17.06 11.91 5.24
C TRP A 100 18.48 11.41 5.01
N ARG A 101 19.27 12.22 4.32
CA ARG A 101 20.73 12.13 4.31
C ARG A 101 21.36 13.51 4.37
N ILE A 102 22.65 13.54 4.65
CA ILE A 102 23.48 14.72 4.46
C ILE A 102 24.08 14.61 3.05
N SER A 103 23.79 15.60 2.20
CA SER A 103 24.37 15.69 0.85
C SER A 103 25.87 15.95 0.90
N GLU A 104 26.56 15.82 -0.24
CA GLU A 104 27.99 16.17 -0.37
C GLU A 104 28.29 17.62 0.06
N SER A 105 27.31 18.51 -0.08
CA SER A 105 27.40 19.91 0.35
C SER A 105 27.24 20.13 1.86
N GLY A 106 26.99 19.07 2.63
CA GLY A 106 26.76 19.14 4.08
C GLY A 106 25.33 19.51 4.48
N ASN A 107 24.40 19.63 3.53
CA ASN A 107 23.00 19.98 3.78
C ASN A 107 22.11 18.75 3.90
N TRP A 108 21.10 18.81 4.76
CA TRP A 108 20.05 17.79 4.84
C TRP A 108 19.20 17.78 3.58
N GLU A 109 18.96 16.60 3.04
CA GLU A 109 18.03 16.39 1.93
C GLU A 109 17.29 15.07 2.08
N LEU A 110 16.12 14.97 1.43
CA LEU A 110 15.46 13.69 1.23
C LEU A 110 16.08 12.99 0.03
N TYR A 111 16.31 11.69 0.18
CA TYR A 111 16.69 10.83 -0.91
C TYR A 111 15.78 9.60 -0.92
N GLU A 112 15.65 9.02 -2.10
CA GLU A 112 15.02 7.73 -2.28
C GLU A 112 15.90 6.63 -1.70
N ALA A 113 15.44 6.03 -0.62
CA ALA A 113 16.14 4.93 0.05
C ALA A 113 15.73 3.57 -0.53
N ASP A 114 14.47 3.42 -0.94
CA ASP A 114 13.97 2.21 -1.59
C ASP A 114 12.63 2.45 -2.33
N ARG A 115 12.20 1.46 -3.11
CA ARG A 115 10.89 1.44 -3.79
C ARG A 115 10.22 0.08 -3.69
N TYR A 116 8.91 0.08 -3.58
CA TYR A 116 8.06 -1.10 -3.73
C TYR A 116 7.04 -0.83 -4.83
N ARG A 117 6.87 -1.77 -5.77
CA ARG A 117 5.93 -1.58 -6.88
C ARG A 117 5.36 -2.91 -7.32
N HIS A 118 4.04 -3.03 -7.27
CA HIS A 118 3.32 -4.18 -7.81
C HIS A 118 2.06 -3.74 -8.56
N PHE A 119 1.76 -4.40 -9.67
CA PHE A 119 0.42 -4.37 -10.23
C PHE A 119 -0.52 -5.16 -9.32
N VAL A 120 -1.80 -4.81 -9.37
CA VAL A 120 -2.83 -5.40 -8.53
C VAL A 120 -3.98 -5.87 -9.42
N ARG A 121 -4.43 -7.10 -9.19
CA ARG A 121 -5.56 -7.67 -9.94
C ARG A 121 -6.89 -7.23 -9.30
N PRO A 122 -7.76 -6.49 -10.03
CA PRO A 122 -9.11 -6.18 -9.56
C PRO A 122 -9.95 -7.46 -9.50
N VAL A 123 -10.85 -7.56 -8.52
CA VAL A 123 -11.62 -8.79 -8.24
C VAL A 123 -13.12 -8.62 -8.47
N TRP A 124 -13.65 -7.40 -8.42
CA TRP A 124 -15.05 -7.13 -8.65
C TRP A 124 -15.36 -6.86 -10.14
N ARG A 125 -14.53 -6.03 -10.80
CA ARG A 125 -14.54 -5.82 -12.26
C ARG A 125 -13.12 -5.98 -12.81
N PRO A 126 -12.71 -7.22 -13.13
CA PRO A 126 -11.33 -7.52 -13.52
C PRO A 126 -10.94 -6.96 -14.89
N ILE A 127 -11.90 -6.58 -15.73
CA ILE A 127 -11.65 -6.08 -17.09
C ILE A 127 -11.51 -4.56 -17.07
N LEU A 128 -10.33 -4.07 -17.45
CA LEU A 128 -10.04 -2.64 -17.56
C LEU A 128 -10.81 -2.04 -18.75
N SER A 129 -11.28 -0.81 -18.58
CA SER A 129 -11.80 -0.05 -19.71
C SER A 129 -10.64 0.40 -20.61
N GLN A 130 -10.90 0.62 -21.90
CA GLN A 130 -9.88 1.16 -22.80
C GLN A 130 -9.37 2.52 -22.30
N PHE A 131 -10.26 3.37 -21.80
CA PHE A 131 -9.91 4.66 -21.20
C PHE A 131 -8.93 4.50 -20.03
N CYS A 132 -9.14 3.51 -19.17
CA CYS A 132 -8.25 3.24 -18.04
C CYS A 132 -6.86 2.80 -18.49
N MET A 133 -6.79 1.91 -19.48
CA MET A 133 -5.51 1.48 -20.04
C MET A 133 -4.77 2.65 -20.71
N ASP A 134 -5.47 3.50 -21.45
CA ASP A 134 -4.87 4.66 -22.12
C ASP A 134 -4.38 5.72 -21.12
N LEU A 135 -5.13 5.94 -20.03
CA LEU A 135 -4.80 6.93 -19.00
C LEU A 135 -3.61 6.49 -18.13
N THR A 136 -3.61 5.24 -17.69
CA THR A 136 -2.63 4.71 -16.72
C THR A 136 -1.42 4.06 -17.40
N GLY A 137 -1.56 3.65 -18.66
CA GLY A 137 -0.56 2.85 -19.37
C GLY A 137 -0.49 1.38 -18.91
N ILE A 138 -1.39 0.94 -18.04
CA ILE A 138 -1.44 -0.44 -17.52
C ILE A 138 -2.30 -1.30 -18.46
N SER A 139 -1.75 -2.42 -18.93
CA SER A 139 -2.45 -3.36 -19.81
C SER A 139 -3.27 -4.39 -19.03
N GLN A 140 -4.25 -5.00 -19.71
CA GLN A 140 -5.03 -6.11 -19.14
C GLN A 140 -4.13 -7.28 -18.72
N ASP A 141 -3.13 -7.65 -19.52
CA ASP A 141 -2.22 -8.75 -19.21
C ASP A 141 -1.43 -8.50 -17.92
N GLN A 142 -1.08 -7.25 -17.62
CA GLN A 142 -0.36 -6.88 -16.39
C GLN A 142 -1.21 -7.12 -15.15
N VAL A 143 -2.50 -6.76 -15.18
CA VAL A 143 -3.41 -7.00 -14.05
C VAL A 143 -3.87 -8.45 -13.97
N ASP A 144 -4.01 -9.16 -15.09
CA ASP A 144 -4.43 -10.56 -15.11
C ASP A 144 -3.43 -11.48 -14.42
N GLY A 145 -2.13 -11.22 -14.62
CA GLY A 145 -1.03 -11.94 -13.98
C GLY A 145 -0.66 -11.46 -12.58
N ALA A 146 -1.32 -10.40 -12.07
CA ALA A 146 -0.97 -9.77 -10.81
C ALA A 146 -1.56 -10.48 -9.57
N MET A 147 -0.98 -10.17 -8.42
CA MET A 147 -1.54 -10.52 -7.10
C MET A 147 -2.84 -9.74 -6.84
N THR A 148 -3.76 -10.33 -6.07
CA THR A 148 -4.92 -9.58 -5.56
C THR A 148 -4.51 -8.59 -4.47
N LEU A 149 -5.34 -7.59 -4.17
CA LEU A 149 -4.99 -6.54 -3.22
C LEU A 149 -4.60 -7.09 -1.83
N ASP A 150 -5.33 -8.08 -1.32
CA ASP A 150 -5.02 -8.73 -0.02
C ASP A 150 -3.62 -9.38 -0.01
N GLN A 151 -3.21 -9.98 -1.13
CA GLN A 151 -1.89 -10.56 -1.29
C GLN A 151 -0.81 -9.48 -1.34
N VAL A 152 -1.04 -8.39 -2.09
CA VAL A 152 -0.12 -7.24 -2.17
C VAL A 152 0.07 -6.58 -0.81
N LEU A 153 -0.99 -6.43 0.00
CA LEU A 153 -0.89 -5.86 1.34
C LEU A 153 -0.07 -6.73 2.29
N LYS A 154 -0.22 -8.06 2.20
CA LYS A 154 0.57 -9.00 2.98
C LYS A 154 2.04 -8.99 2.54
N ASP A 155 2.29 -9.00 1.24
CA ASP A 155 3.64 -8.94 0.68
C ASP A 155 4.34 -7.64 1.08
N PHE A 156 3.66 -6.50 0.94
CA PHE A 156 4.17 -5.20 1.36
C PHE A 156 4.56 -5.15 2.84
N ASP A 157 3.75 -5.74 3.73
CA ASP A 157 4.06 -5.77 5.17
C ASP A 157 5.30 -6.62 5.46
N GLU A 158 5.35 -7.84 4.90
CA GLU A 158 6.43 -8.80 5.17
C GLU A 158 7.75 -8.41 4.50
N ASN A 159 7.70 -7.92 3.27
CA ASN A 159 8.88 -7.74 2.43
C ASN A 159 9.35 -6.29 2.33
N PHE A 160 8.53 -5.31 2.70
CA PHE A 160 8.92 -3.90 2.66
C PHE A 160 8.84 -3.22 4.02
N VAL A 161 7.71 -3.31 4.73
CA VAL A 161 7.52 -2.60 6.01
C VAL A 161 8.40 -3.15 7.12
N LYS A 162 8.36 -4.47 7.36
CA LYS A 162 9.11 -5.09 8.46
C LYS A 162 10.63 -5.00 8.29
N PRO A 163 11.21 -5.26 7.09
CA PRO A 163 12.66 -5.15 6.91
C PRO A 163 13.21 -3.74 7.16
N HIS A 164 12.44 -2.71 6.78
CA HIS A 164 12.77 -1.31 7.02
C HIS A 164 12.36 -0.80 8.41
N LYS A 165 11.71 -1.64 9.23
CA LYS A 165 11.14 -1.30 10.54
C LYS A 165 10.22 -0.07 10.47
N LEU A 166 9.48 0.10 9.38
CA LEU A 166 8.62 1.26 9.21
C LEU A 166 7.48 1.23 10.25
N PHE A 167 7.01 2.42 10.61
CA PHE A 167 5.95 2.61 11.62
C PHE A 167 6.29 2.10 13.04
N THR A 168 7.57 1.91 13.37
CA THR A 168 8.02 1.61 14.74
C THR A 168 8.51 2.88 15.47
N PRO A 169 8.70 2.86 16.80
CA PRO A 169 9.29 3.99 17.54
C PRO A 169 10.69 4.37 17.05
N GLU A 170 11.47 3.40 16.57
CA GLU A 170 12.83 3.61 16.06
C GLU A 170 12.82 4.24 14.66
N ASN A 171 11.77 4.01 13.87
CA ASN A 171 11.60 4.57 12.53
C ASN A 171 10.16 5.07 12.33
N ARG A 172 9.85 6.18 13.01
CA ARG A 172 8.60 6.91 12.84
C ARG A 172 8.41 7.26 11.37
N THR A 173 7.36 6.72 10.79
CA THR A 173 7.05 6.77 9.37
C THR A 173 5.70 7.43 9.15
N ILE A 174 5.55 8.17 8.05
CA ILE A 174 4.28 8.77 7.64
C ILE A 174 4.00 8.52 6.16
N TRP A 175 2.72 8.38 5.81
CA TRP A 175 2.26 8.36 4.43
C TRP A 175 2.24 9.76 3.82
N VAL A 176 2.57 9.86 2.54
CA VAL A 176 2.54 11.09 1.76
C VAL A 176 1.82 10.81 0.45
N THR A 177 0.79 11.59 0.15
CA THR A 177 -0.07 11.45 -1.03
C THR A 177 -0.32 12.83 -1.66
N ASP A 178 -0.66 12.88 -2.94
CA ASP A 178 -1.13 14.12 -3.60
C ASP A 178 -2.65 14.30 -3.38
N GLY A 179 -2.99 14.67 -2.16
CA GLY A 179 -4.37 14.86 -1.72
C GLY A 179 -4.98 13.62 -1.05
N PRO A 180 -6.30 13.65 -0.78
CA PRO A 180 -6.93 12.64 0.07
C PRO A 180 -7.34 11.37 -0.68
N TRP A 181 -7.33 11.39 -2.02
CA TRP A 181 -8.03 10.41 -2.85
C TRP A 181 -7.49 8.99 -2.67
N ASP A 182 -6.17 8.82 -2.61
CA ASP A 182 -5.53 7.51 -2.47
C ASP A 182 -6.10 6.69 -1.32
N PHE A 183 -6.09 7.25 -0.12
CA PHE A 183 -6.53 6.52 1.06
C PHE A 183 -8.01 6.69 1.37
N ARG A 184 -8.57 7.91 1.26
CA ARG A 184 -9.97 8.16 1.60
C ARG A 184 -10.92 7.46 0.63
N ASP A 185 -10.57 7.42 -0.66
CA ASP A 185 -11.44 6.94 -1.72
C ASP A 185 -10.94 5.60 -2.28
N HIS A 186 -9.76 5.57 -2.89
CA HIS A 186 -9.28 4.40 -3.65
C HIS A 186 -9.03 3.19 -2.74
N PHE A 187 -8.33 3.37 -1.62
CA PHE A 187 -8.05 2.30 -0.67
C PHE A 187 -9.32 1.79 0.02
N VAL A 188 -10.18 2.69 0.49
CA VAL A 188 -11.45 2.32 1.14
C VAL A 188 -12.37 1.57 0.18
N LYS A 189 -12.54 2.06 -1.06
CA LYS A 189 -13.34 1.37 -2.09
C LYS A 189 -12.76 -0.01 -2.42
N SER A 190 -11.45 -0.09 -2.63
CA SER A 190 -10.80 -1.34 -3.05
C SER A 190 -10.83 -2.41 -1.97
N THR A 191 -10.57 -2.04 -0.71
CA THR A 191 -10.67 -2.98 0.42
C THR A 191 -12.10 -3.47 0.63
N PHE A 192 -13.10 -2.59 0.46
CA PHE A 192 -14.51 -2.97 0.50
C PHE A 192 -14.89 -3.95 -0.63
N LEU A 193 -14.53 -3.63 -1.88
CA LEU A 193 -14.84 -4.44 -3.07
C LEU A 193 -14.13 -5.80 -3.01
N ALA A 194 -12.89 -5.84 -2.53
CA ALA A 194 -12.12 -7.06 -2.32
C ALA A 194 -12.53 -7.85 -1.06
N ARG A 195 -13.50 -7.36 -0.28
CA ARG A 195 -14.00 -7.98 0.97
C ARG A 195 -12.90 -8.23 1.99
N ILE A 196 -11.95 -7.30 2.09
CA ILE A 196 -10.86 -7.34 3.06
C ILE A 196 -11.40 -6.88 4.42
N ASP A 197 -11.26 -7.72 5.45
CA ASP A 197 -11.59 -7.31 6.82
C ASP A 197 -10.55 -6.29 7.31
N LEU A 198 -11.00 -5.04 7.46
CA LEU A 198 -10.16 -3.95 7.94
C LEU A 198 -9.56 -4.25 9.32
N ASN A 199 -10.16 -5.10 10.16
CA ASN A 199 -9.57 -5.45 11.45
C ASN A 199 -8.32 -6.33 11.33
N CYS A 200 -8.14 -6.98 10.18
CA CYS A 200 -6.98 -7.82 9.89
C CYS A 200 -5.81 -7.03 9.29
N LEU A 201 -6.03 -5.75 8.95
CA LEU A 201 -4.99 -4.90 8.39
C LEU A 201 -4.06 -4.33 9.47
N PRO A 202 -2.76 -4.12 9.16
CA PRO A 202 -1.84 -3.38 10.03
C PRO A 202 -2.37 -1.99 10.38
N ARG A 203 -2.07 -1.52 11.59
CA ARG A 203 -2.60 -0.23 12.10
C ARG A 203 -2.25 0.95 11.18
N TYR A 204 -1.07 0.94 10.55
CA TYR A 204 -0.63 2.01 9.65
C TYR A 204 -1.48 2.14 8.36
N LEU A 205 -2.36 1.19 8.06
CA LEU A 205 -3.35 1.26 6.98
C LEU A 205 -4.78 1.53 7.48
N ARG A 206 -5.00 1.56 8.80
CA ARG A 206 -6.34 1.69 9.42
C ARG A 206 -6.58 3.07 10.03
N SER A 207 -5.53 3.78 10.40
CA SER A 207 -5.60 5.03 11.18
C SER A 207 -5.56 6.29 10.31
N LEU A 208 -6.23 6.25 9.16
CA LEU A 208 -6.25 7.33 8.17
C LEU A 208 -7.57 8.12 8.25
#